data_AF-A0A2G2MXF8-F1
#
_entry.id   AF-A0A2G2MXF8-F1
#
_cell.length_a   1.000
_cell.length_b   1.000
_cell.length_c   1.000
_cell.angle_alpha   90.00
_cell.angle_beta   90.00
_cell.angle_gamma   90.00
#
_symmetry.space_group_name_H-M   'P 1'
#
loop_
_entity.id
_entity.type
_entity.pdbx_description
1 polymer ?
#
loop_
_entity_poly.entity_id
_entity_poly.type
_entity_poly.pdbx_seq_one_letter_code
_entity_poly.pdbx_strand_id
1 'polypeptide(L)'
;MFKFILAMIITAGISGGGVYYGTTYGANLPQIRSSKLVFPKNRLKQSKQAANKAAKLAAKPKIDLVRVMPTLMEQADKIATIEIRDQAYLDIVSASVGNKRFSFAEAALQNIIQPELRDTARSRMAIALAVAGRADEAFELIDAVEVDALRDVMRLQVIDALVAPQNLPPGLLPQ
;
A
#
# COMPACT_ATOMS: atom_id res chain seq x y z
N MET A 1 19.17 -33.94 -24.86
CA MET A 1 19.52 -34.78 -23.70
C MET A 1 19.17 -34.02 -22.42
N PHE A 2 18.10 -34.45 -21.76
CA PHE A 2 17.63 -33.96 -20.46
C PHE A 2 18.56 -34.44 -19.35
N LYS A 3 19.01 -33.55 -18.46
CA LYS A 3 19.57 -33.92 -17.15
C LYS A 3 19.11 -32.92 -16.07
N PHE A 4 18.02 -33.30 -15.40
CA PHE A 4 17.65 -32.88 -14.05
C PHE A 4 18.75 -33.34 -13.08
N ILE A 5 19.31 -32.44 -12.26
CA ILE A 5 19.82 -32.79 -10.93
C ILE A 5 19.45 -31.69 -9.93
N LEU A 6 18.56 -32.10 -9.04
CA LEU A 6 18.13 -31.52 -7.78
C LEU A 6 19.21 -31.78 -6.70
N ALA A 7 19.61 -30.78 -5.91
CA ALA A 7 20.04 -31.02 -4.50
C ALA A 7 20.25 -29.72 -3.68
N MET A 8 19.32 -29.57 -2.73
CA MET A 8 19.48 -29.14 -1.34
C MET A 8 20.08 -27.77 -0.96
N ILE A 9 19.14 -26.92 -0.57
CA ILE A 9 19.20 -25.73 0.27
C ILE A 9 19.53 -26.14 1.72
N ILE A 10 20.52 -25.49 2.36
CA ILE A 10 20.68 -25.48 3.83
C ILE A 10 20.22 -24.11 4.32
N THR A 11 19.00 -24.07 4.84
CA THR A 11 18.40 -22.91 5.51
C THR A 11 18.92 -22.85 6.95
N ALA A 12 19.83 -21.92 7.23
CA ALA A 12 20.07 -21.43 8.58
C ALA A 12 19.01 -20.35 8.88
N GLY A 13 18.17 -20.55 9.89
CA GLY A 13 17.11 -19.60 10.19
C GLY A 13 16.32 -19.90 11.45
N ILE A 14 16.94 -19.65 12.60
CA ILE A 14 16.38 -19.00 13.80
C ILE A 14 14.91 -19.33 14.12
N SER A 15 14.75 -20.21 15.11
CA SER A 15 13.50 -20.40 15.85
C SER A 15 13.11 -19.13 16.61
N GLY A 16 11.90 -18.64 16.40
CA GLY A 16 11.29 -17.65 17.30
C GLY A 16 10.22 -16.83 16.63
N GLY A 17 8.96 -17.24 16.78
CA GLY A 17 7.82 -16.42 16.38
C GLY A 17 6.51 -17.16 16.53
N GLY A 18 5.87 -17.00 17.69
CA GLY A 18 4.54 -17.54 17.94
C GLY A 18 3.51 -16.93 17.00
N VAL A 19 2.69 -17.78 16.40
CA VAL A 19 1.52 -17.38 15.61
C VAL A 19 0.32 -17.33 16.55
N TYR A 20 -0.24 -16.14 16.76
CA TYR A 20 -1.58 -15.97 17.30
C TYR A 20 -2.49 -15.50 16.16
N TYR A 21 -3.32 -16.41 15.65
CA TYR A 21 -4.56 -16.06 14.97
C TYR A 21 -5.66 -16.96 15.51
N GLY A 22 -6.35 -16.47 16.54
CA GLY A 22 -7.63 -17.00 16.97
C GLY A 22 -8.72 -16.08 16.45
N THR A 23 -9.32 -16.45 15.33
CA THR A 23 -10.70 -16.07 15.00
C THR A 23 -11.61 -17.09 15.68
N THR A 24 -12.62 -16.61 16.41
CA THR A 24 -13.99 -17.17 16.40
C THR A 24 -14.88 -16.39 17.36
N TYR A 25 -16.06 -16.08 16.85
CA TYR A 25 -17.19 -15.53 17.56
C TYR A 25 -17.75 -16.54 18.57
N GLY A 26 -18.22 -16.03 19.72
CA GLY A 26 -19.43 -16.54 20.36
C GLY A 26 -19.30 -17.67 21.39
N ALA A 27 -19.79 -17.36 22.59
CA ALA A 27 -20.41 -18.26 23.58
C ALA A 27 -19.52 -19.22 24.39
N ASN A 28 -19.07 -18.76 25.57
CA ASN A 28 -19.57 -19.19 26.89
C ASN A 28 -18.66 -18.63 28.00
N LEU A 29 -19.24 -17.91 28.98
CA LEU A 29 -18.57 -17.55 30.22
C LEU A 29 -18.45 -18.78 31.13
N PRO A 30 -17.31 -18.92 31.82
CA PRO A 30 -17.36 -19.24 33.24
C PRO A 30 -16.56 -18.23 34.08
N GLN A 31 -17.16 -17.84 35.21
CA GLN A 31 -16.61 -16.91 36.19
C GLN A 31 -15.25 -17.37 36.75
N ILE A 32 -14.28 -16.45 36.85
CA ILE A 32 -13.05 -16.69 37.62
C ILE A 32 -12.87 -15.59 38.67
N ARG A 33 -12.67 -16.10 39.89
CA ARG A 33 -12.57 -15.45 41.19
C ARG A 33 -11.54 -14.32 41.28
N SER A 34 -11.91 -13.27 42.01
CA SER A 34 -11.06 -12.18 42.47
C SER A 34 -9.78 -12.68 43.17
N SER A 35 -8.62 -12.33 42.62
CA SER A 35 -7.36 -12.32 43.36
C SER A 35 -6.86 -10.88 43.48
N LYS A 36 -6.53 -10.48 44.71
CA LYS A 36 -6.03 -9.15 45.08
C LYS A 36 -4.79 -8.78 44.24
N LEU A 37 -4.89 -7.72 43.46
CA LEU A 37 -3.77 -7.08 42.77
C LEU A 37 -2.93 -6.25 43.74
N VAL A 38 -1.72 -6.72 44.05
CA VAL A 38 -0.64 -5.89 44.60
C VAL A 38 0.15 -5.33 43.42
N PHE A 39 0.08 -4.02 43.20
CA PHE A 39 0.82 -3.34 42.12
C PHE A 39 2.18 -2.83 42.62
N PRO A 40 3.33 -3.36 42.13
CA PRO A 40 4.63 -2.74 42.39
C PRO A 40 4.82 -1.48 41.52
N LYS A 41 5.12 -0.35 42.17
CA LYS A 41 5.29 1.01 41.59
C LYS A 41 6.42 1.17 40.56
N ASN A 42 7.20 0.14 40.25
CA ASN A 42 8.37 0.22 39.35
C ASN A 42 8.08 0.03 37.84
N ARG A 43 6.83 -0.28 37.44
CA ARG A 43 6.49 -0.47 36.01
C ARG A 43 6.47 0.81 35.16
N LEU A 44 6.34 1.99 35.76
CA LEU A 44 6.17 3.24 35.02
C LEU A 44 7.45 3.76 34.34
N LYS A 45 8.63 3.34 34.82
CA LYS A 45 9.92 3.71 34.18
C LYS A 45 10.29 2.77 33.02
N GLN A 46 9.96 1.48 33.13
CA GLN A 46 10.19 0.50 32.07
C GLN A 46 9.24 0.67 30.87
N SER A 47 7.99 1.12 31.09
CA SER A 47 7.04 1.37 29.99
C SER A 47 7.46 2.54 29.08
N LYS A 48 8.06 3.60 29.63
CA LYS A 48 8.55 4.74 28.83
C LYS A 48 9.76 4.38 27.96
N GLN A 49 10.67 3.53 28.45
CA GLN A 49 11.83 3.07 27.67
C GLN A 49 11.44 2.08 26.57
N ALA A 50 10.48 1.17 26.84
CA ALA A 50 9.93 0.28 25.82
C ALA A 50 9.15 1.04 24.73
N ALA A 51 8.38 2.06 25.10
CA ALA A 51 7.68 2.92 24.15
C ALA A 51 8.63 3.73 23.26
N ASN A 52 9.72 4.27 23.83
CA ASN A 52 10.73 5.00 23.05
C ASN A 52 11.55 4.09 22.12
N LYS A 53 11.80 2.83 22.50
CA LYS A 53 12.49 1.84 21.66
C LYS A 53 11.58 1.32 20.55
N ALA A 54 10.29 1.14 20.81
CA ALA A 54 9.28 0.78 19.80
C ALA A 54 9.02 1.94 18.80
N ALA A 55 9.00 3.19 19.26
CA ALA A 55 8.89 4.35 18.39
C ALA A 55 10.10 4.51 17.46
N LYS A 56 11.30 4.17 17.93
CA LYS A 56 12.54 4.21 17.13
C LYS A 56 12.66 3.04 16.13
N LEU A 57 11.98 1.91 16.36
CA LEU A 57 11.89 0.79 15.41
C LEU A 57 10.78 0.94 14.36
N ALA A 58 9.82 1.85 14.57
CA ALA A 58 8.67 2.03 13.68
C ALA A 58 8.91 3.03 12.53
N ALA A 59 10.04 3.73 12.52
CA ALA A 59 10.43 4.57 11.40
C ALA A 59 10.95 3.69 10.27
N LYS A 60 10.03 3.13 9.47
CA LYS A 60 10.37 2.56 8.15
C LYS A 60 11.25 3.59 7.43
N PRO A 61 12.43 3.20 6.89
CA PRO A 61 13.24 4.13 6.14
C PRO A 61 12.38 4.72 5.02
N LYS A 62 12.19 6.03 5.02
CA LYS A 62 11.56 6.74 3.92
C LYS A 62 12.52 6.60 2.75
N ILE A 63 12.27 5.62 1.89
CA ILE A 63 13.02 5.43 0.65
C ILE A 63 12.91 6.75 -0.10
N ASP A 64 14.05 7.29 -0.53
CA ASP A 64 14.06 8.47 -1.37
C ASP A 64 13.68 8.06 -2.79
N LEU A 65 12.37 8.09 -3.09
CA LEU A 65 11.84 7.70 -4.38
C LEU A 65 12.52 8.43 -5.54
N VAL A 66 12.89 9.70 -5.38
CA VAL A 66 13.52 10.48 -6.46
C VAL A 66 14.85 9.83 -6.88
N ARG A 67 15.58 9.28 -5.92
CA ARG A 67 16.85 8.60 -6.17
C ARG A 67 16.66 7.20 -6.76
N VAL A 68 15.65 6.46 -6.32
CA VAL A 68 15.49 5.04 -6.70
C VAL A 68 14.59 4.83 -7.92
N MET A 69 13.65 5.75 -8.23
CA MET A 69 12.70 5.57 -9.34
C MET A 69 13.38 5.38 -10.69
N PRO A 70 14.43 6.15 -11.07
CA PRO A 70 15.12 5.91 -12.34
C PRO A 70 15.66 4.49 -12.45
N THR A 71 16.24 3.96 -11.37
CA THR A 71 16.73 2.58 -11.31
C THR A 71 15.59 1.58 -11.41
N LEU A 72 14.45 1.80 -10.72
CA LEU A 72 13.31 0.88 -10.82
C LEU A 72 12.72 0.83 -12.24
N MET A 73 12.60 1.98 -12.91
CA MET A 73 12.15 2.03 -14.30
C MET A 73 13.13 1.29 -15.23
N GLU A 74 14.44 1.50 -15.05
CA GLU A 74 15.47 0.79 -15.83
C GLU A 74 15.41 -0.74 -15.60
N GLN A 75 15.14 -1.18 -14.36
CA GLN A 75 15.01 -2.61 -14.07
C GLN A 75 13.70 -3.19 -14.63
N ALA A 76 12.60 -2.44 -14.60
CA ALA A 76 11.34 -2.86 -15.21
C ALA A 76 11.50 -3.06 -16.71
N ASP A 77 12.21 -2.15 -17.40
CA ASP A 77 12.45 -2.24 -18.84
C ASP A 77 13.23 -3.50 -19.26
N LYS A 78 14.13 -3.97 -18.39
CA LYS A 78 14.92 -5.20 -18.61
C LYS A 78 14.11 -6.50 -18.47
N ILE A 79 12.86 -6.44 -17.99
CA ILE A 79 12.01 -7.61 -17.88
C ILE A 79 11.53 -8.02 -19.29
N ALA A 80 11.98 -9.19 -19.73
CA ALA A 80 11.68 -9.68 -21.08
C ALA A 80 10.21 -10.09 -21.28
N THR A 81 9.56 -10.59 -20.23
CA THR A 81 8.15 -11.01 -20.26
C THR A 81 7.24 -9.78 -20.13
N ILE A 82 6.44 -9.50 -21.15
CA ILE A 82 5.61 -8.29 -21.25
C ILE A 82 4.65 -8.18 -20.06
N GLU A 83 4.02 -9.28 -19.67
CA GLU A 83 3.03 -9.30 -18.60
C GLU A 83 3.65 -8.94 -17.25
N ILE A 84 4.85 -9.45 -16.98
CA ILE A 84 5.61 -9.17 -15.76
C ILE A 84 6.13 -7.73 -15.79
N ARG A 85 6.57 -7.24 -16.95
CA ARG A 85 7.03 -5.87 -17.14
C ARG A 85 5.91 -4.86 -16.88
N ASP A 86 4.75 -5.07 -17.48
CA ASP A 86 3.59 -4.19 -17.29
C ASP A 86 3.13 -4.19 -15.83
N GLN A 87 3.16 -5.35 -15.15
CA GLN A 87 2.87 -5.43 -13.72
C GLN A 87 3.91 -4.64 -12.89
N ALA A 88 5.20 -4.72 -13.25
CA ALA A 88 6.23 -3.94 -12.57
C ALA A 88 6.01 -2.43 -12.75
N TYR A 89 5.62 -1.98 -13.95
CA TYR A 89 5.25 -0.58 -14.17
C TYR A 89 4.01 -0.16 -13.38
N LEU A 90 2.97 -1.01 -13.29
CA LEU A 90 1.80 -0.76 -12.44
C LEU A 90 2.18 -0.62 -10.95
N ASP A 91 3.14 -1.42 -10.48
CA ASP A 91 3.64 -1.31 -9.10
C ASP A 91 4.41 0.00 -8.88
N ILE A 92 5.22 0.43 -9.86
CA ILE A 92 5.90 1.73 -9.84
C ILE A 92 4.89 2.88 -9.83
N VAL A 93 3.81 2.81 -10.61
CA VAL A 93 2.69 3.78 -10.57
C VAL A 93 2.16 3.87 -9.15
N SER A 94 1.83 2.71 -8.56
CA SER A 94 1.24 2.60 -7.22
C SER A 94 2.14 3.20 -6.13
N ALA A 95 3.43 2.89 -6.19
CA ALA A 95 4.43 3.46 -5.28
C ALA A 95 4.55 4.98 -5.47
N SER A 96 4.55 5.46 -6.72
CA SER A 96 4.70 6.87 -7.05
C SER A 96 3.50 7.71 -6.61
N VAL A 97 2.27 7.25 -6.86
CA VAL A 97 1.05 7.94 -6.42
C VAL A 97 0.92 7.98 -4.91
N GLY A 98 1.28 6.89 -4.21
CA GLY A 98 1.27 6.83 -2.75
C GLY A 98 2.23 7.83 -2.10
N ASN A 99 3.26 8.27 -2.83
CA ASN A 99 4.24 9.27 -2.39
C ASN A 99 4.00 10.66 -3.01
N LYS A 100 2.85 10.89 -3.65
CA LYS A 100 2.49 12.15 -4.34
C LYS A 100 3.49 12.56 -5.44
N ARG A 101 4.17 11.58 -6.04
CA ARG A 101 5.13 11.79 -7.14
C ARG A 101 4.47 11.47 -8.48
N PHE A 102 3.53 12.31 -8.89
CA PHE A 102 2.69 12.05 -10.06
C PHE A 102 3.46 12.00 -11.38
N SER A 103 4.58 12.71 -11.52
CA SER A 103 5.42 12.66 -12.73
C SER A 103 6.04 11.28 -12.98
N PHE A 104 6.50 10.59 -11.93
CA PHE A 104 7.01 9.21 -12.05
C PHE A 104 5.88 8.22 -12.33
N ALA A 105 4.70 8.45 -11.76
CA ALA A 105 3.52 7.62 -12.04
C ALA A 105 3.12 7.74 -13.52
N GLU A 106 3.07 8.95 -14.06
CA GLU A 106 2.76 9.18 -15.47
C GLU A 106 3.80 8.54 -16.40
N ALA A 107 5.09 8.72 -16.11
CA ALA A 107 6.15 8.10 -16.89
C ALA A 107 6.04 6.56 -16.90
N ALA A 108 5.72 5.94 -15.76
CA ALA A 108 5.52 4.49 -15.68
C ALA A 108 4.23 4.05 -16.42
N LEU A 109 3.15 4.81 -16.32
CA LEU A 109 1.88 4.53 -17.01
C LEU A 109 2.07 4.43 -18.53
N GLN A 110 2.88 5.30 -19.13
CA GLN A 110 3.14 5.30 -20.58
C GLN A 110 3.85 4.04 -21.07
N ASN A 111 4.49 3.29 -20.18
CA ASN A 111 5.23 2.07 -20.53
C ASN A 111 4.39 0.79 -20.36
N ILE A 112 3.16 0.88 -19.87
CA ILE A 112 2.25 -0.26 -19.75
C ILE A 112 1.58 -0.53 -21.10
N ILE A 113 1.76 -1.73 -21.64
CA ILE A 113 1.25 -2.10 -22.96
C ILE A 113 -0.20 -2.59 -22.87
N GLN A 114 -0.52 -3.41 -21.87
CA GLN A 114 -1.85 -3.98 -21.69
C GLN A 114 -2.89 -2.90 -21.32
N PRO A 115 -3.97 -2.74 -22.13
CA PRO A 115 -5.03 -1.76 -21.87
C PRO A 115 -5.64 -1.89 -20.47
N GLU A 116 -5.87 -3.11 -19.99
CA GLU A 116 -6.49 -3.38 -18.70
C GLU A 116 -5.62 -2.91 -17.53
N LEU A 117 -4.30 -3.10 -17.64
CA LEU A 117 -3.34 -2.62 -16.65
C LEU A 117 -3.15 -1.11 -16.74
N ARG A 118 -3.22 -0.51 -17.94
CA ARG A 118 -3.22 0.96 -18.09
C ARG A 118 -4.45 1.57 -17.43
N ASP A 119 -5.64 1.03 -17.65
CA ASP A 119 -6.86 1.55 -17.04
C ASP A 119 -6.84 1.36 -15.51
N THR A 120 -6.28 0.25 -15.03
CA THR A 120 -6.03 0.05 -13.59
C THR A 120 -5.07 1.10 -13.03
N ALA A 121 -3.98 1.41 -13.74
CA ALA A 121 -3.03 2.45 -13.35
C ALA A 121 -3.67 3.85 -13.39
N ARG A 122 -4.44 4.18 -14.44
CA ARG A 122 -5.21 5.43 -14.55
C ARG A 122 -6.18 5.59 -13.39
N SER A 123 -6.90 4.54 -13.01
CA SER A 123 -7.79 4.55 -11.84
C SER A 123 -7.06 4.88 -10.55
N ARG A 124 -5.93 4.22 -10.29
CA ARG A 124 -5.10 4.50 -9.09
C ARG A 124 -4.58 5.94 -9.09
N MET A 125 -4.16 6.45 -10.24
CA MET A 125 -3.70 7.83 -10.39
C MET A 125 -4.83 8.83 -10.18
N ALA A 126 -5.98 8.64 -10.82
CA ALA A 126 -7.15 9.52 -10.71
C ALA A 126 -7.65 9.64 -9.27
N ILE A 127 -7.76 8.51 -8.55
CA ILE A 127 -8.12 8.51 -7.12
C ILE A 127 -7.07 9.28 -6.30
N ALA A 128 -5.78 9.07 -6.55
CA ALA A 128 -4.73 9.77 -5.81
C ALA A 128 -4.70 11.28 -6.10
N LEU A 129 -5.00 11.69 -7.33
CA LEU A 129 -5.14 13.09 -7.73
C LEU A 129 -6.36 13.73 -7.04
N ALA A 130 -7.48 13.03 -7.00
CA ALA A 130 -8.69 13.44 -6.30
C ALA A 130 -8.44 13.68 -4.80
N VAL A 131 -7.78 12.71 -4.13
CA VAL A 131 -7.37 12.85 -2.72
C VAL A 131 -6.39 14.02 -2.52
N ALA A 132 -5.61 14.38 -3.54
CA ALA A 132 -4.74 15.54 -3.51
C ALA A 132 -5.45 16.88 -3.82
N GLY A 133 -6.77 16.88 -4.03
CA GLY A 133 -7.55 18.06 -4.41
C GLY A 133 -7.41 18.48 -5.87
N ARG A 134 -6.80 17.63 -6.72
CA ARG A 134 -6.56 17.90 -8.15
C ARG A 134 -7.67 17.28 -8.98
N ALA A 135 -8.88 17.82 -8.83
CA ALA A 135 -10.10 17.25 -9.41
C ALA A 135 -10.07 17.21 -10.95
N ASP A 136 -9.66 18.31 -11.60
CA ASP A 136 -9.66 18.43 -13.06
C ASP A 136 -8.77 17.35 -13.69
N GLU A 137 -7.53 17.23 -13.20
CA GLU A 137 -6.57 16.22 -13.67
C GLU A 137 -7.04 14.78 -13.39
N ALA A 138 -7.77 14.56 -12.29
CA ALA A 138 -8.35 13.25 -11.99
C ALA A 138 -9.40 12.85 -13.03
N PHE A 139 -10.25 13.78 -13.45
CA PHE A 139 -11.27 13.52 -14.47
C PHE A 139 -10.67 13.42 -15.88
N GLU A 140 -9.63 14.20 -16.21
CA GLU A 140 -8.90 14.05 -17.47
C GLU A 140 -8.33 12.64 -17.65
N LEU A 141 -7.78 12.04 -16.58
CA LEU A 141 -7.31 10.64 -16.62
C LEU A 141 -8.44 9.63 -16.83
N ILE A 142 -9.64 9.90 -16.29
CA ILE A 142 -10.81 9.04 -16.49
C ILE A 142 -11.30 9.13 -17.95
N ASP A 143 -11.27 10.32 -18.54
CA ASP A 143 -11.70 10.50 -19.93
C ASP A 143 -10.77 9.77 -20.92
N ALA A 144 -9.52 9.53 -20.53
CA ALA A 144 -8.55 8.73 -21.28
C ALA A 144 -8.65 7.20 -21.05
N VAL A 145 -9.61 6.72 -20.25
CA VAL A 145 -9.85 5.28 -20.03
C VAL A 145 -10.29 4.63 -21.33
N GLU A 146 -9.70 3.48 -21.65
CA GLU A 146 -9.93 2.77 -22.90
C GLU A 146 -11.21 1.92 -22.86
N VAL A 147 -11.57 1.40 -21.69
CA VAL A 147 -12.81 0.63 -21.50
C VAL A 147 -13.95 1.53 -21.03
N ASP A 148 -14.88 1.86 -21.92
CA ASP A 148 -16.01 2.76 -21.63
C ASP A 148 -16.84 2.32 -20.41
N ALA A 149 -17.08 1.03 -20.24
CA ALA A 149 -17.84 0.50 -19.11
C ALA A 149 -17.16 0.73 -17.75
N LEU A 150 -15.83 0.90 -17.73
CA LEU A 150 -15.08 1.21 -16.51
C LEU A 150 -15.07 2.71 -16.21
N ARG A 151 -15.26 3.57 -17.24
CA ARG A 151 -15.16 5.03 -17.11
C ARG A 151 -16.15 5.58 -16.08
N ASP A 152 -17.41 5.15 -16.11
CA ASP A 152 -18.43 5.62 -15.18
C ASP A 152 -18.18 5.15 -13.73
N VAL A 153 -17.75 3.90 -13.58
CA VAL A 153 -17.38 3.34 -12.26
C VAL A 153 -16.20 4.11 -11.67
N MET A 154 -15.19 4.42 -12.48
CA MET A 154 -14.04 5.21 -12.05
C MET A 154 -14.41 6.65 -11.72
N ARG A 155 -15.32 7.25 -12.50
CA ARG A 155 -15.84 8.61 -12.25
C ARG A 155 -16.54 8.68 -10.89
N LEU A 156 -17.35 7.68 -10.53
CA LEU A 156 -17.96 7.59 -9.21
C LEU A 156 -16.91 7.50 -8.09
N GLN A 157 -15.90 6.64 -8.24
CA GLN A 157 -14.83 6.51 -7.25
C GLN A 157 -14.04 7.81 -7.01
N VAL A 158 -13.82 8.59 -8.07
CA VAL A 158 -13.16 9.89 -7.96
C VAL A 158 -14.05 10.92 -7.26
N ILE A 159 -15.35 10.94 -7.55
CA ILE A 159 -16.31 11.78 -6.82
C ILE A 159 -16.28 11.44 -5.33
N ASP A 160 -16.36 10.16 -4.98
CA ASP A 160 -16.29 9.68 -3.59
C ASP A 160 -15.00 10.12 -2.91
N ALA A 161 -13.87 10.03 -3.63
CA ALA A 161 -12.59 10.49 -3.11
C ALA A 161 -12.57 12.01 -2.87
N LEU A 162 -13.18 12.82 -3.74
CA LEU A 162 -13.22 14.28 -3.59
C LEU A 162 -14.10 14.73 -2.40
N VAL A 163 -15.23 14.04 -2.17
CA VAL A 163 -16.16 14.40 -1.09
C VAL A 163 -15.86 13.72 0.24
N ALA A 164 -14.83 12.87 0.27
CA ALA A 164 -14.47 12.15 1.48
C ALA A 164 -14.12 13.13 2.63
N PRO A 165 -14.59 12.89 3.87
CA PRO A 165 -14.39 13.77 5.03
C PRO A 165 -12.95 14.27 5.23
N GLN A 166 -11.98 13.40 5.01
CA GLN A 166 -10.56 13.69 5.14
C GLN A 166 -10.02 14.71 4.11
N ASN A 167 -10.77 14.94 3.03
CA ASN A 167 -10.43 15.85 1.94
C ASN A 167 -11.31 17.12 1.94
N LEU A 168 -12.33 17.19 2.82
CA LEU A 168 -13.17 18.35 3.00
C LEU A 168 -12.54 19.36 3.98
N PRO A 169 -12.70 20.68 3.75
CA PRO A 169 -12.23 21.69 4.69
C PRO A 169 -12.94 21.57 6.05
N PRO A 170 -12.23 21.87 7.17
CA PRO A 170 -12.81 21.79 8.50
C PRO A 170 -13.99 22.78 8.62
N GLY A 171 -15.20 22.24 8.72
CA GLY A 171 -16.46 23.01 8.76
C GLY A 171 -17.61 22.41 7.95
N LEU A 172 -17.32 21.45 7.06
CA LEU A 172 -18.34 20.72 6.27
C LEU A 172 -18.58 19.28 6.76
N LEU A 173 -17.96 18.89 7.87
CA LEU A 173 -18.19 17.56 8.46
C LEU A 173 -19.50 17.58 9.25
N PRO A 174 -20.38 16.57 9.08
CA PRO A 174 -21.54 16.40 9.96
C PRO A 174 -21.04 16.25 11.40
N GLN A 175 -21.53 17.13 12.28
CA GLN A 175 -21.26 17.09 13.71
C GLN A 175 -22.03 15.95 14.39
#